data_AF-W4GZM8-F1
#
_entry.id   AF-W4GZM8-F1
#
_cell.length_a   1.000
_cell.length_b   1.000
_cell.length_c   1.000
_cell.angle_alpha   90.00
_cell.angle_beta   90.00
_cell.angle_gamma   90.00
#
_symmetry.space_group_name_H-M   'P 1'
#
loop_
_entity.id
_entity.type
_entity.pdbx_description
1 polymer ?
#
loop_
_entity_poly.entity_id
_entity_poly.type
_entity_poly.pdbx_seq_one_letter_code
_entity_poly.pdbx_strand_id
1 'polypeptide(L)'
;MLWKVQLFQEWYAMEGCGSIDLGENRPLGYQGVDLAPSISPLAMSPSSRFAATVALLAALCPRLGADATTAVQNKRYCEILFVTSINGSFVADVYNTFGHNDCPVALWNAITPENAKSDPKTVAVVLNGPRYWKMDEFGPLTSPIVKESVVKFVGGLNMSLVGRVIIPMPSLAPPSYSMSTVTRNADWIWRAGTMGYFLTNTTSGDSFIMQSNKATSSETSSLQSLESRFKTLPSTWTFTAMRLSEDLNVTTPSLVGGAATFGIVIQDEFQNTYSYTKDVAALAARAGLLTVPSTATSAEALSMTGSLVMLVLPILVFLQLVY
;
A
#
# COMPACT_ATOMS: atom_id res chain seq x y z
N MET A 1 -3.19 -5.82 -42.57
CA MET A 1 -4.66 -5.69 -42.46
C MET A 1 -5.03 -6.18 -41.05
N LEU A 2 -5.46 -5.24 -40.19
CA LEU A 2 -6.25 -5.39 -38.96
C LEU A 2 -5.80 -6.35 -37.82
N TRP A 3 -5.16 -5.75 -36.82
CA TRP A 3 -5.44 -5.78 -35.36
C TRP A 3 -6.46 -6.78 -34.73
N LYS A 4 -6.04 -7.32 -33.57
CA LYS A 4 -6.74 -7.50 -32.25
C LYS A 4 -6.86 -8.94 -31.69
N VAL A 5 -6.55 -9.01 -30.37
CA VAL A 5 -6.92 -10.01 -29.34
C VAL A 5 -5.99 -11.22 -29.16
N GLN A 6 -5.00 -11.09 -28.26
CA GLN A 6 -4.50 -12.23 -27.47
C GLN A 6 -4.06 -11.75 -26.08
N LEU A 7 -5.07 -11.60 -25.22
CA LEU A 7 -4.97 -11.58 -23.75
C LEU A 7 -5.91 -12.70 -23.27
N PHE A 8 -5.58 -13.32 -22.14
CA PHE A 8 -6.31 -14.40 -21.44
C PHE A 8 -6.11 -15.83 -21.96
N GLN A 9 -4.99 -16.44 -21.58
CA GLN A 9 -5.02 -17.79 -21.00
C GLN A 9 -3.88 -17.91 -20.00
N GLU A 10 -4.19 -18.53 -18.86
CA GLU A 10 -3.34 -18.90 -17.70
C GLU A 10 -3.75 -18.22 -16.39
N TRP A 11 -4.99 -18.43 -15.96
CA TRP A 11 -5.41 -18.30 -14.56
C TRP A 11 -6.54 -19.31 -14.30
N TYR A 12 -6.20 -20.60 -14.33
CA TYR A 12 -7.03 -21.69 -13.80
C TYR A 12 -6.11 -22.77 -13.23
N ALA A 13 -5.72 -22.60 -11.97
CA ALA A 13 -5.38 -23.69 -11.07
C ALA A 13 -6.08 -23.37 -9.74
N MET A 14 -7.31 -23.88 -9.64
CA MET A 14 -8.06 -23.96 -8.40
C MET A 14 -7.55 -25.16 -7.60
N GLU A 15 -7.39 -25.02 -6.28
CA GLU A 15 -7.80 -26.06 -5.33
C GLU A 15 -8.38 -25.38 -4.09
N GLY A 16 -9.62 -25.74 -3.75
CA GLY A 16 -10.31 -25.17 -2.59
C GLY A 16 -11.84 -25.22 -2.62
N CYS A 17 -12.45 -26.29 -3.15
CA CYS A 17 -13.83 -26.63 -2.80
C CYS A 17 -13.95 -28.15 -2.76
N GLY A 18 -14.19 -28.67 -1.55
CA GLY A 18 -14.36 -30.10 -1.29
C GLY A 18 -15.58 -30.67 -1.98
N SER A 19 -15.45 -31.93 -2.39
CA SER A 19 -16.50 -32.78 -2.93
C SER A 19 -17.65 -32.96 -1.94
N ILE A 20 -18.88 -32.68 -2.37
CA ILE A 20 -20.08 -33.20 -1.71
C ILE A 20 -20.41 -34.52 -2.40
N ASP A 21 -20.32 -35.60 -1.62
CA ASP A 21 -20.65 -36.97 -2.01
C ASP A 21 -22.19 -37.15 -1.99
N LEU A 22 -22.77 -37.64 -3.09
CA LEU A 22 -24.20 -37.97 -3.18
C LEU A 22 -24.36 -39.49 -3.29
N GLY A 23 -24.51 -40.15 -2.14
CA GLY A 23 -24.79 -41.58 -2.02
C GLY A 23 -26.26 -41.90 -1.67
N GLU A 24 -26.93 -42.56 -2.61
CA GLU A 24 -28.02 -43.58 -2.52
C GLU A 24 -29.29 -43.40 -1.64
N ASN A 25 -30.42 -43.29 -2.37
CA ASN A 25 -31.66 -44.10 -2.32
C ASN A 25 -32.21 -44.62 -0.97
N ARG A 26 -33.40 -44.11 -0.56
CA ARG A 26 -34.61 -44.89 -0.18
C ARG A 26 -35.90 -44.07 -0.38
N PRO A 27 -37.04 -44.69 -0.78
CA PRO A 27 -38.31 -43.99 -1.02
C PRO A 27 -39.23 -44.06 0.21
N LEU A 28 -40.23 -43.15 0.27
CA LEU A 28 -41.53 -43.16 1.01
C LEU A 28 -41.93 -41.68 1.19
N GLY A 29 -43.10 -41.12 0.87
CA GLY A 29 -44.35 -41.57 0.27
C GLY A 29 -45.21 -40.32 0.03
N TYR A 30 -46.16 -40.42 -0.91
CA TYR A 30 -47.15 -39.40 -1.30
C TYR A 30 -47.93 -38.80 -0.13
N GLN A 31 -48.17 -37.47 -0.15
CA GLN A 31 -49.52 -36.85 -0.09
C GLN A 31 -49.45 -35.45 -0.74
N GLY A 32 -50.38 -35.20 -1.67
CA GLY A 32 -50.43 -33.98 -2.46
C GLY A 32 -51.35 -32.90 -1.89
N VAL A 33 -51.13 -31.67 -2.33
CA VAL A 33 -52.19 -30.66 -2.54
C VAL A 33 -51.74 -29.79 -3.73
N ASP A 34 -52.49 -29.89 -4.83
CA ASP A 34 -52.41 -28.98 -5.97
C ASP A 34 -52.96 -27.59 -5.59
N LEU A 35 -52.39 -26.54 -6.20
CA LEU A 35 -53.10 -25.53 -7.01
C LEU A 35 -52.15 -24.34 -7.29
N ALA A 36 -51.44 -24.40 -8.42
CA ALA A 36 -50.87 -23.23 -9.09
C ALA A 36 -51.68 -22.96 -10.39
N PRO A 37 -51.93 -21.69 -10.78
CA PRO A 37 -52.66 -21.39 -11.99
C PRO A 37 -51.81 -21.63 -13.24
N SER A 38 -52.45 -22.15 -14.28
CA SER A 38 -51.84 -22.47 -15.58
C SER A 38 -51.33 -21.22 -16.28
N ILE A 39 -50.02 -21.16 -16.54
CA ILE A 39 -49.43 -20.25 -17.52
C ILE A 39 -49.04 -21.10 -18.72
N SER A 40 -49.65 -20.83 -19.87
CA SER A 40 -49.37 -21.49 -21.14
C SER A 40 -47.88 -21.40 -21.51
N PRO A 41 -47.23 -22.47 -21.99
CA PRO A 41 -45.81 -22.43 -22.32
C PRO A 41 -45.62 -21.77 -23.69
N LEU A 42 -45.14 -20.52 -23.69
CA LEU A 42 -44.40 -19.99 -24.84
C LEU A 42 -43.13 -20.83 -24.99
N ALA A 43 -43.01 -21.48 -26.14
CA ALA A 43 -41.91 -22.36 -26.50
C ALA A 43 -40.57 -21.60 -26.49
N MET A 44 -39.78 -21.79 -25.43
CA MET A 44 -38.36 -21.47 -25.43
C MET A 44 -37.56 -22.77 -25.58
N SER A 45 -36.60 -22.77 -26.50
CA SER A 45 -35.82 -23.96 -26.88
C SER A 45 -35.00 -24.52 -25.71
N PRO A 46 -34.67 -25.83 -25.69
CA PRO A 46 -33.89 -26.46 -24.62
C PRO A 46 -32.53 -25.77 -24.37
N SER A 47 -31.98 -25.16 -25.42
CA SER A 47 -30.73 -24.39 -25.41
C SER A 47 -30.80 -23.07 -24.62
N SER A 48 -31.98 -22.46 -24.42
CA SER A 48 -32.11 -21.19 -23.69
C SER A 48 -32.27 -21.36 -22.18
N ARG A 49 -32.71 -22.54 -21.72
CA ARG A 49 -32.86 -22.85 -20.28
C ARG A 49 -31.52 -23.14 -19.60
N PHE A 50 -30.57 -23.71 -20.34
CA PHE A 50 -29.20 -23.93 -19.85
C PHE A 50 -28.43 -22.61 -19.70
N ALA A 51 -28.56 -21.69 -20.66
CA ALA A 51 -27.91 -20.38 -20.60
C ALA A 51 -28.43 -19.51 -19.44
N ALA A 52 -29.74 -19.53 -19.18
CA ALA A 52 -30.33 -18.79 -18.06
C ALA A 52 -29.94 -19.35 -16.67
N THR A 53 -29.73 -20.66 -16.55
CA THR A 53 -29.35 -21.31 -15.29
C THR A 53 -27.85 -21.13 -14.99
N VAL A 54 -26.98 -21.15 -16.01
CA VAL A 54 -25.54 -20.85 -15.86
C VAL A 54 -25.30 -19.36 -15.56
N ALA A 55 -26.08 -18.45 -16.15
CA ALA A 55 -26.00 -17.02 -15.85
C ALA A 55 -26.46 -16.69 -14.42
N LEU A 56 -27.45 -17.40 -13.88
CA LEU A 56 -27.94 -17.19 -12.51
C LEU A 56 -26.96 -17.74 -11.45
N LEU A 57 -26.25 -18.85 -11.75
CA LEU A 57 -25.20 -19.38 -10.87
C LEU A 57 -23.91 -18.54 -10.90
N ALA A 58 -23.58 -17.89 -12.03
CA ALA A 58 -22.46 -16.95 -12.11
C ALA A 58 -22.75 -15.60 -11.41
N ALA A 59 -24.02 -15.23 -11.24
CA ALA A 59 -24.44 -14.03 -10.51
C ALA A 59 -24.55 -14.23 -8.98
N LEU A 60 -24.54 -15.50 -8.52
CA LEU A 60 -24.63 -15.88 -7.11
C LEU A 60 -23.30 -16.32 -6.51
N CYS A 61 -22.21 -16.32 -7.30
CA CYS A 61 -20.87 -16.39 -6.72
C CYS A 61 -20.60 -15.00 -6.14
N PRO A 62 -20.65 -14.80 -4.81
CA PRO A 62 -20.27 -13.52 -4.29
C PRO A 62 -18.81 -13.30 -4.70
N ARG A 63 -18.48 -12.09 -5.18
CA ARG A 63 -17.10 -11.63 -5.31
C ARG A 63 -16.48 -11.46 -3.92
N LEU A 64 -16.55 -12.49 -3.08
CA LEU A 64 -15.86 -12.59 -1.80
C LEU A 64 -14.38 -12.78 -2.12
N GLY A 65 -13.66 -11.68 -2.31
CA GLY A 65 -12.20 -11.77 -2.46
C GLY A 65 -11.47 -10.49 -2.84
N ALA A 66 -12.13 -9.53 -3.50
CA ALA A 66 -11.45 -8.34 -4.02
C ALA A 66 -11.73 -7.04 -3.23
N ASP A 67 -12.78 -7.00 -2.40
CA ASP A 67 -13.22 -5.80 -1.64
C ASP A 67 -13.09 -5.95 -0.12
N ALA A 68 -12.32 -6.95 0.35
CA ALA A 68 -12.19 -7.17 1.79
C ALA A 68 -11.30 -6.09 2.42
N THR A 69 -11.93 -5.13 3.08
CA THR A 69 -11.25 -4.16 3.94
C THR A 69 -11.13 -4.70 5.37
N THR A 70 -10.18 -4.18 6.13
CA THR A 70 -9.99 -4.52 7.55
C THR A 70 -10.15 -3.25 8.39
N ALA A 71 -11.15 -3.21 9.27
CA ALA A 71 -11.33 -2.08 10.19
C ALA A 71 -10.18 -1.99 11.20
N VAL A 72 -9.57 -0.81 11.33
CA VAL A 72 -8.37 -0.58 12.14
C VAL A 72 -8.43 0.62 13.07
N GLN A 73 -9.44 1.48 12.95
CA GLN A 73 -9.53 2.73 13.72
C GLN A 73 -9.31 2.50 15.22
N ASN A 74 -8.41 3.28 15.81
CA ASN A 74 -8.03 3.23 17.22
C ASN A 74 -7.53 1.86 17.72
N LYS A 75 -7.18 0.92 16.83
CA LYS A 75 -6.52 -0.31 17.24
C LYS A 75 -5.04 -0.05 17.57
N ARG A 76 -4.59 -0.66 18.65
CA ARG A 76 -3.24 -0.52 19.19
C ARG A 76 -2.25 -1.41 18.46
N TYR A 77 -1.04 -0.90 18.26
CA TYR A 77 0.09 -1.66 17.71
C TYR A 77 1.42 -1.03 18.14
N CYS A 78 2.54 -1.70 17.88
CA CYS A 78 3.88 -1.11 18.02
C CYS A 78 4.72 -1.38 16.78
N GLU A 79 5.74 -0.55 16.56
CA GLU A 79 6.74 -0.71 15.51
C GLU A 79 8.15 -0.81 16.08
N ILE A 80 8.97 -1.70 15.53
CA ILE A 80 10.41 -1.78 15.78
C ILE A 80 11.13 -1.68 14.43
N LEU A 81 12.04 -0.72 14.34
CA LEU A 81 12.81 -0.45 13.14
C LEU A 81 14.22 -1.00 13.32
N PHE A 82 14.66 -1.86 12.40
CA PHE A 82 16.00 -2.45 12.42
C PHE A 82 16.85 -1.77 11.34
N VAL A 83 17.74 -0.88 11.77
CA VAL A 83 18.58 -0.08 10.87
C VAL A 83 19.77 -0.91 10.42
N THR A 84 20.02 -0.94 9.11
CA THR A 84 21.20 -1.55 8.47
C THR A 84 21.91 -0.50 7.62
N SER A 85 23.21 -0.71 7.38
CA SER A 85 23.98 0.10 6.44
C SER A 85 24.11 -0.65 5.12
N ILE A 86 23.67 -0.03 4.02
CA ILE A 86 23.70 -0.57 2.66
C ILE A 86 24.33 0.49 1.76
N ASN A 87 25.52 0.21 1.23
CA ASN A 87 26.24 1.10 0.30
C ASN A 87 26.38 2.55 0.82
N GLY A 88 26.63 2.72 2.12
CA GLY A 88 26.76 4.04 2.76
C GLY A 88 25.43 4.74 3.10
N SER A 89 24.29 4.17 2.71
CA SER A 89 22.95 4.60 3.13
C SER A 89 22.46 3.79 4.31
N PHE A 90 21.68 4.41 5.19
CA PHE A 90 21.06 3.72 6.32
C PHE A 90 19.59 3.48 6.03
N VAL A 91 19.19 2.21 6.08
CA VAL A 91 17.81 1.77 5.78
C VAL A 91 17.31 0.97 6.96
N ALA A 92 16.09 1.25 7.40
CA ALA A 92 15.43 0.47 8.43
C ALA A 92 14.27 -0.35 7.87
N ASP A 93 14.30 -1.66 8.14
CA ASP A 93 13.11 -2.51 8.00
C ASP A 93 12.16 -2.21 9.16
N VAL A 94 10.91 -1.88 8.85
CA VAL A 94 9.87 -1.54 9.82
C VAL A 94 9.03 -2.80 10.09
N TYR A 95 9.10 -3.34 11.30
CA TYR A 95 8.26 -4.44 11.74
C TYR A 95 7.16 -3.93 12.66
N ASN A 96 5.92 -4.40 12.50
CA ASN A 96 4.82 -4.01 13.37
C ASN A 96 4.01 -5.20 13.90
N THR A 97 3.31 -5.02 15.01
CA THR A 97 2.56 -6.09 15.68
C THR A 97 1.14 -6.31 15.14
N PHE A 98 0.66 -5.45 14.24
CA PHE A 98 -0.73 -5.45 13.84
C PHE A 98 -1.08 -6.73 13.09
N GLY A 99 -2.25 -7.32 13.37
CA GLY A 99 -2.60 -8.66 12.89
C GLY A 99 -2.16 -9.81 13.80
N HIS A 100 -1.20 -9.57 14.71
CA HIS A 100 -0.64 -10.61 15.59
C HIS A 100 -0.92 -10.38 17.07
N ASN A 101 -0.77 -9.15 17.54
CA ASN A 101 -1.01 -8.75 18.92
C ASN A 101 -1.18 -7.23 19.03
N ASP A 102 -1.79 -6.78 20.11
CA ASP A 102 -2.07 -5.38 20.41
C ASP A 102 -0.88 -4.66 21.11
N CYS A 103 0.32 -5.24 21.01
CA CYS A 103 1.55 -4.83 21.68
C CYS A 103 1.44 -4.75 23.22
N PRO A 104 1.27 -5.86 23.96
CA PRO A 104 1.08 -5.84 25.42
C PRO A 104 2.11 -4.99 26.16
N VAL A 105 1.66 -4.13 27.09
CA VAL A 105 2.51 -3.13 27.78
C VAL A 105 3.71 -3.77 28.48
N ALA A 106 3.51 -4.89 29.17
CA ALA A 106 4.58 -5.59 29.88
C ALA A 106 5.68 -6.09 28.93
N LEU A 107 5.29 -6.67 27.78
CA LEU A 107 6.24 -7.14 26.77
C LEU A 107 6.97 -5.97 26.10
N TRP A 108 6.24 -4.92 25.71
CA TRP A 108 6.83 -3.74 25.10
C TRP A 108 7.85 -3.05 26.01
N ASN A 109 7.52 -2.86 27.28
CA ASN A 109 8.40 -2.20 28.24
C ASN A 109 9.67 -3.01 28.57
N ALA A 110 9.66 -4.33 28.33
CA ALA A 110 10.83 -5.17 28.50
C ALA A 110 11.81 -5.11 27.31
N ILE A 111 11.37 -4.57 26.16
CA ILE A 111 12.21 -4.47 24.97
C ILE A 111 13.03 -3.17 25.03
N THR A 112 14.34 -3.30 24.81
CA THR A 112 15.28 -2.19 24.64
C THR A 112 15.94 -2.28 23.27
N PRO A 113 16.50 -1.19 22.71
CA PRO A 113 17.27 -1.26 21.48
C PRO A 113 18.39 -2.31 21.52
N GLU A 114 19.03 -2.47 22.68
CA GLU A 114 20.14 -3.42 22.89
C GLU A 114 19.66 -4.86 22.86
N ASN A 115 18.55 -5.18 23.55
CA ASN A 115 18.05 -6.56 23.60
C ASN A 115 17.25 -6.96 22.36
N ALA A 116 16.70 -5.99 21.61
CA ALA A 116 16.00 -6.23 20.36
C ALA A 116 16.97 -6.55 19.21
N LYS A 117 18.20 -6.04 19.28
CA LYS A 117 19.22 -6.21 18.25
C LYS A 117 19.67 -7.67 18.16
N SER A 118 19.02 -8.42 17.27
CA SER A 118 19.26 -9.85 17.06
C SER A 118 20.20 -10.17 15.90
N ASP A 119 20.30 -9.29 14.90
CA ASP A 119 21.12 -9.49 13.70
C ASP A 119 22.43 -8.68 13.80
N PRO A 120 23.62 -9.30 13.62
CA PRO A 120 24.91 -8.61 13.59
C PRO A 120 24.99 -7.43 12.60
N LYS A 121 24.20 -7.45 11.51
CA LYS A 121 24.14 -6.37 10.51
C LYS A 121 23.29 -5.17 10.96
N THR A 122 22.47 -5.34 12.00
CA THR A 122 21.68 -4.25 12.56
C THR A 122 22.62 -3.26 13.24
N VAL A 123 22.75 -2.06 12.72
CA VAL A 123 23.60 -1.01 13.31
C VAL A 123 22.88 -0.26 14.43
N ALA A 124 21.56 -0.16 14.36
CA ALA A 124 20.73 0.46 15.40
C ALA A 124 19.30 -0.11 15.40
N VAL A 125 18.60 0.03 16.52
CA VAL A 125 17.18 -0.31 16.66
C VAL A 125 16.42 0.91 17.14
N VAL A 126 15.29 1.22 16.52
CA VAL A 126 14.39 2.30 16.96
C VAL A 126 13.06 1.72 17.39
N LEU A 127 12.66 2.01 18.62
CA LEU A 127 11.37 1.62 19.18
C LEU A 127 10.34 2.72 18.88
N ASN A 128 9.37 2.43 18.03
CA ASN A 128 8.32 3.37 17.60
C ASN A 128 6.94 2.90 18.06
N GLY A 129 6.69 2.94 19.38
CA GLY A 129 5.42 2.52 19.94
C GLY A 129 5.25 2.81 21.43
N PRO A 130 4.07 2.48 21.99
CA PRO A 130 2.87 2.00 21.30
C PRO A 130 2.17 3.10 20.49
N ARG A 131 1.37 2.71 19.51
CA ARG A 131 0.67 3.60 18.58
C ARG A 131 -0.78 3.16 18.37
N TYR A 132 -1.61 4.07 17.86
CA TYR A 132 -2.98 3.80 17.47
C TYR A 132 -3.25 4.29 16.04
N TRP A 133 -3.88 3.46 15.23
CA TRP A 133 -4.30 3.81 13.87
C TRP A 133 -5.40 4.86 13.86
N LYS A 134 -5.34 5.80 12.91
CA LYS A 134 -6.33 6.87 12.75
C LYS A 134 -7.17 6.76 11.47
N MET A 135 -6.74 5.98 10.48
CA MET A 135 -7.60 5.55 9.37
C MET A 135 -8.67 4.59 9.87
N ASP A 136 -9.77 4.50 9.13
CA ASP A 136 -10.86 3.60 9.48
C ASP A 136 -10.54 2.17 9.06
N GLU A 137 -10.01 2.02 7.85
CA GLU A 137 -9.82 0.72 7.22
C GLU A 137 -8.48 0.60 6.49
N PHE A 138 -7.97 -0.63 6.46
CA PHE A 138 -7.00 -1.07 5.47
C PHE A 138 -7.74 -1.70 4.29
N GLY A 139 -7.49 -1.20 3.10
CA GLY A 139 -8.03 -1.77 1.87
C GLY A 139 -7.36 -3.08 1.46
N PRO A 140 -7.78 -3.67 0.34
CA PRO A 140 -7.39 -5.00 -0.11
C PRO A 140 -5.88 -5.18 -0.35
N LEU A 141 -5.11 -4.11 -0.51
CA LEU A 141 -3.66 -4.19 -0.76
C LEU A 141 -2.85 -4.24 0.53
N THR A 142 -3.32 -3.57 1.58
CA THR A 142 -2.68 -3.61 2.90
C THR A 142 -3.14 -4.82 3.70
N SER A 143 -4.41 -5.23 3.56
CA SER A 143 -5.00 -6.30 4.36
C SER A 143 -4.27 -7.65 4.28
N PRO A 144 -3.81 -8.14 3.11
CA PRO A 144 -3.03 -9.38 3.02
C PRO A 144 -1.67 -9.28 3.70
N ILE A 145 -0.96 -8.16 3.56
CA ILE A 145 0.39 -7.95 4.13
C ILE A 145 0.39 -8.00 5.65
N VAL A 146 -0.69 -7.51 6.27
CA VAL A 146 -0.91 -7.61 7.71
C VAL A 146 -1.15 -9.07 8.16
N LYS A 147 -1.75 -9.89 7.28
CA LYS A 147 -2.12 -11.28 7.57
C LYS A 147 -1.04 -12.28 7.18
N GLU A 148 -0.12 -11.92 6.29
CA GLU A 148 0.99 -12.77 5.89
C GLU A 148 1.98 -12.97 7.05
N SER A 149 2.64 -14.13 7.03
CA SER A 149 3.34 -14.81 8.13
C SER A 149 4.13 -13.91 9.08
N VAL A 150 4.15 -14.28 10.36
CA VAL A 150 5.10 -13.76 11.35
C VAL A 150 6.51 -13.88 10.77
N VAL A 151 7.12 -12.75 10.43
CA VAL A 151 8.49 -12.72 9.90
C VAL A 151 9.52 -12.42 10.98
N LYS A 152 9.08 -11.97 12.16
CA LYS A 152 10.00 -11.70 13.28
C LYS A 152 9.31 -11.86 14.64
N PHE A 153 10.06 -12.41 15.60
CA PHE A 153 9.71 -12.47 17.01
C PHE A 153 10.70 -11.66 17.83
N VAL A 154 10.22 -10.69 18.62
CA VAL A 154 11.07 -9.81 19.44
C VAL A 154 10.45 -9.68 20.82
N GLY A 155 11.14 -10.18 21.86
CA GLY A 155 10.71 -10.00 23.25
C GLY A 155 9.27 -10.45 23.55
N GLY A 156 8.78 -11.53 22.93
CA GLY A 156 7.39 -11.98 23.10
C GLY A 156 6.41 -11.45 22.05
N LEU A 157 6.83 -10.55 21.16
CA LEU A 157 5.97 -9.94 20.15
C LEU A 157 6.18 -10.60 18.78
N ASN A 158 5.11 -11.16 18.22
CA ASN A 158 5.04 -11.53 16.81
C ASN A 158 4.84 -10.27 15.97
N MET A 159 5.61 -10.13 14.89
CA MET A 159 5.61 -8.95 14.03
C MET A 159 5.72 -9.30 12.55
N SER A 160 5.09 -8.47 11.70
CA SER A 160 5.23 -8.51 10.23
C SER A 160 6.06 -7.33 9.71
N LEU A 161 6.81 -7.55 8.63
CA LEU A 161 7.52 -6.50 7.89
C LEU A 161 6.47 -5.70 7.10
N VAL A 162 6.43 -4.39 7.32
CA VAL A 162 5.40 -3.51 6.71
C VAL A 162 5.97 -2.38 5.88
N GLY A 163 7.29 -2.21 5.85
CA GLY A 163 7.93 -1.26 4.96
C GLY A 163 9.41 -1.05 5.25
N ARG A 164 10.02 -0.15 4.47
CA ARG A 164 11.41 0.28 4.61
C ARG A 164 11.52 1.80 4.59
N VAL A 165 12.29 2.36 5.49
CA VAL A 165 12.53 3.81 5.58
C VAL A 165 14.00 4.14 5.50
N ILE A 166 14.34 5.28 4.89
CA ILE A 166 15.70 5.83 4.94
C ILE A 166 15.89 6.54 6.28
N ILE A 167 16.99 6.26 6.97
CA ILE A 167 17.32 6.85 8.26
C ILE A 167 18.38 7.94 8.08
N PRO A 168 18.11 9.20 8.49
CA PRO A 168 19.05 10.29 8.33
C PRO A 168 20.14 10.24 9.41
N MET A 169 21.21 9.47 9.17
CA MET A 169 22.34 9.44 10.12
C MET A 169 23.08 10.79 10.21
N PRO A 170 23.58 11.16 11.41
CA PRO A 170 23.70 10.35 12.62
C PRO A 170 22.44 10.24 13.49
N SER A 171 21.33 10.88 13.11
CA SER A 171 20.08 10.84 13.88
C SER A 171 19.25 9.60 13.52
N LEU A 172 18.88 8.81 14.52
CA LEU A 172 17.99 7.65 14.32
C LEU A 172 16.52 8.05 14.12
N ALA A 173 16.19 9.32 14.34
CA ALA A 173 14.87 9.88 14.06
C ALA A 173 14.99 11.14 13.19
N PRO A 174 14.15 11.29 12.16
CA PRO A 174 14.07 12.55 11.42
C PRO A 174 13.60 13.68 12.35
N PRO A 175 14.06 14.94 12.15
CA PRO A 175 13.49 16.09 12.83
C PRO A 175 11.97 16.17 12.65
N SER A 176 11.25 16.65 13.66
CA SER A 176 9.82 16.90 13.53
C SER A 176 9.54 17.81 12.33
N TYR A 177 8.44 17.53 11.63
CA TYR A 177 7.97 18.23 10.44
C TYR A 177 8.89 18.12 9.21
N SER A 178 9.85 17.19 9.23
CA SER A 178 10.66 16.83 8.06
C SER A 178 10.11 15.60 7.34
N MET A 179 10.21 15.58 6.01
CA MET A 179 9.71 14.49 5.18
C MET A 179 10.63 13.28 5.23
N SER A 180 10.03 12.10 5.33
CA SER A 180 10.70 10.80 5.20
C SER A 180 9.99 9.95 4.16
N THR A 181 10.76 9.20 3.38
CA THR A 181 10.22 8.25 2.40
C THR A 181 10.06 6.87 3.03
N VAL A 182 8.97 6.20 2.69
CA VAL A 182 8.67 4.85 3.15
C VAL A 182 8.26 3.97 1.97
N THR A 183 9.06 2.96 1.66
CA THR A 183 8.70 1.93 0.68
C THR A 183 7.77 0.94 1.36
N ARG A 184 6.52 0.87 0.92
CA ARG A 184 5.48 -0.03 1.46
C ARG A 184 4.36 -0.20 0.43
N ASN A 185 3.42 -1.10 0.73
CA ASN A 185 2.12 -1.16 0.08
C ASN A 185 1.08 -0.62 1.05
N ALA A 186 0.52 0.54 0.73
CA ALA A 186 -0.52 1.19 1.52
C ALA A 186 -1.78 1.33 0.69
N ASP A 187 -2.91 1.06 1.34
CA ASP A 187 -4.25 1.34 0.88
C ASP A 187 -5.08 1.62 2.13
N TRP A 188 -5.13 2.89 2.52
CA TRP A 188 -5.72 3.33 3.77
C TRP A 188 -6.89 4.23 3.49
N ILE A 189 -7.98 3.96 4.19
CA ILE A 189 -9.26 4.59 3.91
C ILE A 189 -9.72 5.29 5.19
N TRP A 190 -9.92 6.59 5.09
CA TRP A 190 -10.73 7.36 6.04
C TRP A 190 -12.09 7.58 5.39
N ARG A 191 -13.16 7.16 6.06
CA ARG A 191 -14.52 7.29 5.56
C ARG A 191 -15.08 8.69 5.79
N ALA A 192 -16.00 9.10 4.94
CA ALA A 192 -16.84 10.27 5.19
C ALA A 192 -17.47 10.19 6.59
N GLY A 193 -17.46 11.30 7.33
CA GLY A 193 -17.93 11.37 8.71
C GLY A 193 -16.86 11.11 9.78
N THR A 194 -15.71 10.55 9.42
CA THR A 194 -14.56 10.39 10.33
C THR A 194 -13.87 11.72 10.61
N MET A 195 -13.36 11.89 11.83
CA MET A 195 -12.48 13.03 12.14
C MET A 195 -11.09 12.79 11.55
N GLY A 196 -10.74 13.58 10.54
CA GLY A 196 -9.38 13.70 10.02
C GLY A 196 -8.59 14.75 10.78
N TYR A 197 -7.28 14.49 10.95
CA TYR A 197 -6.34 15.41 11.58
C TYR A 197 -5.24 15.72 10.57
N PHE A 198 -5.14 16.97 10.15
CA PHE A 198 -4.28 17.38 9.05
C PHE A 198 -3.16 18.29 9.54
N LEU A 199 -1.98 18.13 8.93
CA LEU A 199 -0.93 19.13 8.91
C LEU A 199 -0.82 19.65 7.48
N THR A 200 -1.00 20.96 7.30
CA THR A 200 -0.92 21.60 5.99
C THR A 200 0.15 22.68 6.00
N ASN A 201 1.12 22.58 5.08
CA ASN A 201 2.07 23.64 4.82
C ASN A 201 1.39 24.74 3.99
N THR A 202 1.21 25.93 4.55
CA THR A 202 0.50 27.05 3.92
C THR A 202 1.29 27.72 2.81
N THR A 203 2.61 27.48 2.71
CA THR A 203 3.45 28.01 1.64
C THR A 203 3.41 27.13 0.39
N SER A 204 3.59 25.81 0.55
CA SER A 204 3.57 24.88 -0.58
C SER A 204 2.17 24.34 -0.90
N GLY A 205 1.24 24.46 0.04
CA GLY A 205 -0.07 23.81 -0.01
C GLY A 205 -0.01 22.30 0.27
N ASP A 206 1.13 21.76 0.70
CA ASP A 206 1.26 20.33 1.01
C ASP A 206 0.42 19.93 2.22
N SER A 207 -0.28 18.81 2.13
CA SER A 207 -1.17 18.36 3.19
C SER A 207 -0.91 16.89 3.54
N PHE A 208 -0.99 16.61 4.84
CA PHE A 208 -0.72 15.30 5.42
C PHE A 208 -1.82 14.95 6.43
N ILE A 209 -2.41 13.76 6.32
CA ILE A 209 -3.41 13.25 7.26
C ILE A 209 -2.75 12.35 8.30
N MET A 210 -3.13 12.46 9.57
CA MET A 210 -2.59 11.65 10.66
C MET A 210 -2.90 10.18 10.40
N GLN A 211 -1.85 9.39 10.22
CA GLN A 211 -1.89 7.95 10.08
C GLN A 211 -1.99 7.26 11.44
N SER A 212 -1.17 7.70 12.40
CA SER A 212 -1.16 7.13 13.74
C SER A 212 -0.63 8.10 14.80
N ASN A 213 -1.20 8.03 16.01
CA ASN A 213 -0.70 8.78 17.17
C ASN A 213 0.05 7.86 18.14
N LYS A 214 1.03 8.40 18.86
CA LYS A 214 1.75 7.66 19.92
C LYS A 214 0.87 7.54 21.15
N ALA A 215 0.91 6.42 21.88
CA ALA A 215 0.05 6.18 23.04
C ALA A 215 0.27 7.17 24.20
N THR A 216 1.46 7.78 24.28
CA THR A 216 1.83 8.76 25.32
C THR A 216 1.36 10.18 25.00
N SER A 217 0.84 10.47 23.80
CA SER A 217 0.18 11.75 23.51
C SER A 217 -1.24 11.72 24.13
N SER A 218 -1.27 11.88 25.46
CA SER A 218 -2.43 12.07 26.35
C SER A 218 -3.81 11.84 25.71
N GLU A 219 -4.46 10.71 25.97
CA GLU A 219 -5.88 10.41 25.66
C GLU A 219 -6.43 10.70 24.25
N THR A 220 -7.11 9.71 23.66
CA THR A 220 -7.84 9.81 22.38
C THR A 220 -8.79 11.02 22.30
N SER A 221 -9.29 11.51 23.43
CA SER A 221 -10.12 12.72 23.60
C SER A 221 -9.38 14.04 23.26
N SER A 222 -8.05 14.05 23.18
CA SER A 222 -7.22 15.27 23.10
C SER A 222 -6.81 15.69 21.68
N LEU A 223 -7.01 14.86 20.67
CA LEU A 223 -6.44 15.11 19.34
C LEU A 223 -7.14 16.24 18.57
N GLN A 224 -8.42 16.51 18.86
CA GLN A 224 -9.14 17.61 18.22
C GLN A 224 -8.58 18.98 18.62
N SER A 225 -8.11 19.09 19.87
CA SER A 225 -7.47 20.29 20.40
C SER A 225 -5.95 20.21 20.37
N LEU A 226 -5.36 19.36 19.51
CA LEU A 226 -3.90 19.18 19.47
C LEU A 226 -3.18 20.47 19.09
N GLU A 227 -3.82 21.32 18.27
CA GLU A 227 -3.27 22.60 17.82
C GLU A 227 -2.72 23.45 18.97
N SER A 228 -3.49 23.59 20.05
CA SER A 228 -3.15 24.45 21.19
C SER A 228 -1.97 23.92 22.01
N ARG A 229 -1.46 22.73 21.71
CA ARG A 229 -0.37 22.07 22.43
C ARG A 229 0.95 22.16 21.70
N PHE A 230 0.94 22.42 20.39
CA PHE A 230 2.18 22.53 19.63
C PHE A 230 3.04 23.68 20.16
N LYS A 231 4.32 23.39 20.35
CA LYS A 231 5.36 24.32 20.79
C LYS A 231 6.36 24.60 19.68
N THR A 232 6.54 23.66 18.76
CA THR A 232 7.55 23.76 17.69
C THR A 232 6.97 23.57 16.29
N LEU A 233 5.63 23.60 16.14
CA LEU A 233 4.99 23.65 14.82
C LEU A 233 5.50 24.89 14.06
N PRO A 234 6.11 24.71 12.86
CA PRO A 234 6.62 25.85 12.12
C PRO A 234 5.47 26.78 11.69
N SER A 235 5.72 28.08 11.62
CA SER A 235 4.70 29.08 11.29
C SER A 235 4.09 28.93 9.88
N THR A 236 4.79 28.23 8.99
CA THR A 236 4.30 27.87 7.65
C THR A 236 3.42 26.62 7.66
N TRP A 237 3.11 26.05 8.82
CA TRP A 237 2.25 24.90 8.97
C TRP A 237 1.03 25.23 9.82
N THR A 238 -0.09 24.60 9.49
CA THR A 238 -1.34 24.69 10.22
C THR A 238 -1.85 23.29 10.53
N PHE A 239 -2.32 23.09 11.75
CA PHE A 239 -3.03 21.88 12.13
C PHE A 239 -4.54 22.09 11.96
N THR A 240 -5.26 21.08 11.49
CA THR A 240 -6.72 21.14 11.41
C THR A 240 -7.32 19.80 11.77
N ALA A 241 -8.25 19.81 12.73
CA ALA A 241 -9.12 18.68 13.01
C ALA A 241 -10.47 18.95 12.37
N MET A 242 -10.91 18.12 11.43
CA MET A 242 -12.20 18.29 10.78
C MET A 242 -12.85 16.96 10.45
N ARG A 243 -14.19 16.95 10.45
CA ARG A 243 -14.96 15.81 9.97
C ARG A 243 -14.92 15.78 8.45
N LEU A 244 -14.54 14.66 7.88
CA LEU A 244 -14.47 14.49 6.42
C LEU A 244 -15.88 14.48 5.81
N SER A 245 -16.06 15.19 4.70
CA SER A 245 -17.30 15.17 3.91
C SER A 245 -17.35 14.02 2.90
N GLU A 246 -16.19 13.47 2.55
CA GLU A 246 -16.00 12.40 1.57
C GLU A 246 -14.93 11.42 2.09
N ASP A 247 -14.90 10.23 1.50
CA ASP A 247 -13.84 9.27 1.76
C ASP A 247 -12.49 9.84 1.29
N LEU A 248 -11.45 9.68 2.10
CA LEU A 248 -10.07 10.02 1.75
C LEU A 248 -9.24 8.75 1.74
N ASN A 249 -8.64 8.46 0.59
CA ASN A 249 -7.76 7.31 0.41
C ASN A 249 -6.31 7.76 0.32
N VAL A 250 -5.44 7.14 1.11
CA VAL A 250 -3.99 7.23 0.95
C VAL A 250 -3.50 5.87 0.51
N THR A 251 -3.07 5.77 -0.75
CA THR A 251 -2.44 4.57 -1.28
C THR A 251 -0.97 4.82 -1.58
N THR A 252 -0.20 3.75 -1.72
CA THR A 252 1.13 3.86 -2.34
C THR A 252 1.01 4.03 -3.86
N PRO A 253 1.93 4.76 -4.51
CA PRO A 253 1.61 5.44 -5.76
C PRO A 253 1.44 4.55 -6.99
N SER A 254 1.96 3.31 -6.95
CA SER A 254 1.72 2.29 -7.99
C SER A 254 0.22 2.04 -8.25
N LEU A 255 -0.65 2.42 -7.32
CA LEU A 255 -2.10 2.16 -7.36
C LEU A 255 -2.95 3.40 -7.65
N VAL A 256 -2.38 4.60 -7.50
CA VAL A 256 -3.01 5.89 -7.90
C VAL A 256 -2.46 6.40 -9.24
N GLY A 257 -1.90 5.51 -10.07
CA GLY A 257 -1.40 5.84 -11.41
C GLY A 257 -0.08 6.64 -11.42
N GLY A 258 0.61 6.72 -10.28
CA GLY A 258 1.93 7.35 -10.16
C GLY A 258 3.07 6.34 -10.34
N ALA A 259 4.23 6.80 -10.80
CA ALA A 259 5.42 5.96 -10.97
C ALA A 259 6.22 5.73 -9.66
N ALA A 260 5.90 6.44 -8.59
CA ALA A 260 6.63 6.34 -7.32
C ALA A 260 6.27 5.04 -6.57
N THR A 261 7.27 4.39 -5.96
CA THR A 261 7.14 3.11 -5.23
C THR A 261 7.13 3.28 -3.70
N PHE A 262 7.00 4.51 -3.23
CA PHE A 262 7.08 4.88 -1.81
C PHE A 262 5.99 5.88 -1.44
N GLY A 263 5.63 5.92 -0.16
CA GLY A 263 4.86 7.01 0.45
C GLY A 263 5.77 8.05 1.09
N ILE A 264 5.22 9.23 1.39
CA ILE A 264 5.91 10.28 2.14
C ILE A 264 5.18 10.50 3.46
N VAL A 265 5.94 10.50 4.55
CA VAL A 265 5.44 10.73 5.91
C VAL A 265 6.19 11.86 6.59
N ILE A 266 5.53 12.47 7.57
CA ILE A 266 6.15 13.40 8.53
C ILE A 266 5.79 12.95 9.95
N GLN A 267 6.60 13.34 10.93
CA GLN A 267 6.25 13.23 12.34
C GLN A 267 6.17 14.60 13.00
N ASP A 268 5.21 14.80 13.91
CA ASP A 268 5.17 16.00 14.74
C ASP A 268 6.07 15.85 15.99
N GLU A 269 6.10 16.90 16.82
CA GLU A 269 6.86 16.93 18.09
C GLU A 269 6.34 15.95 19.17
N PHE A 270 5.15 15.39 18.99
CA PHE A 270 4.57 14.33 19.82
C PHE A 270 4.81 12.94 19.24
N GLN A 271 5.55 12.86 18.13
CA GLN A 271 5.79 11.66 17.34
C GLN A 271 4.51 11.04 16.78
N ASN A 272 3.45 11.83 16.54
CA ASN A 272 2.34 11.40 15.70
C ASN A 272 2.82 11.39 14.25
N THR A 273 2.43 10.38 13.48
CA THR A 273 2.86 10.17 12.10
C THR A 273 1.72 10.55 11.16
N TYR A 274 2.04 11.34 10.13
CA TYR A 274 1.09 11.79 9.11
C TYR A 274 1.57 11.34 7.73
N SER A 275 0.65 10.95 6.87
CA SER A 275 0.94 10.56 5.49
C SER A 275 0.47 11.60 4.49
N TYR A 276 1.26 11.82 3.45
CA TYR A 276 0.95 12.77 2.40
C TYR A 276 -0.34 12.38 1.68
N THR A 277 -1.22 13.36 1.43
CA THR A 277 -2.57 13.12 0.89
C THR A 277 -2.72 13.41 -0.59
N LYS A 278 -1.67 13.92 -1.25
CA LYS A 278 -1.70 14.28 -2.66
C LYS A 278 -0.75 13.41 -3.49
N ASP A 279 -0.47 13.84 -4.71
CA ASP A 279 0.44 13.15 -5.63
C ASP A 279 1.89 13.13 -5.09
N VAL A 280 2.30 11.95 -4.63
CA VAL A 280 3.65 11.68 -4.13
C VAL A 280 4.71 11.83 -5.22
N ALA A 281 4.42 11.45 -6.47
CA ALA A 281 5.39 11.59 -7.56
C ALA A 281 5.66 13.08 -7.86
N ALA A 282 4.61 13.90 -7.88
CA ALA A 282 4.75 15.34 -8.00
C ALA A 282 5.53 15.95 -6.82
N LEU A 283 5.33 15.47 -5.58
CA LEU A 283 6.11 15.89 -4.41
C LEU A 283 7.57 15.51 -4.53
N ALA A 284 7.82 14.26 -4.87
CA ALA A 284 9.17 13.76 -4.97
C ALA A 284 9.94 14.45 -6.12
N ALA A 285 9.27 14.80 -7.23
CA ALA A 285 9.87 15.60 -8.30
C ALA A 285 10.25 17.01 -7.84
N ARG A 286 9.33 17.76 -7.21
CA ARG A 286 9.63 19.13 -6.74
C ARG A 286 10.65 19.18 -5.60
N ALA A 287 10.69 18.13 -4.78
CA ALA A 287 11.61 18.03 -3.64
C ALA A 287 12.97 17.39 -4.02
N GLY A 288 13.16 16.99 -5.29
CA GLY A 288 14.40 16.34 -5.74
C GLY A 288 14.62 14.94 -5.14
N LEU A 289 13.56 14.28 -4.67
CA LEU A 289 13.60 12.95 -4.05
C LEU A 289 13.54 11.81 -5.08
N LEU A 290 13.13 12.08 -6.33
CA LEU A 290 13.28 11.14 -7.44
C LEU A 290 14.64 11.37 -8.10
N THR A 291 15.48 10.33 -8.15
CA THR A 291 16.54 10.30 -9.14
C THR A 291 15.86 10.15 -10.50
N VAL A 292 15.86 11.22 -11.31
CA VAL A 292 15.55 11.09 -12.73
C VAL A 292 16.48 10.00 -13.26
N PRO A 293 15.98 8.94 -13.93
CA PRO A 293 16.85 8.03 -14.63
C PRO A 293 17.68 8.90 -15.57
N SER A 294 19.00 8.87 -15.42
CA SER A 294 19.89 9.40 -16.44
C SER A 294 19.56 8.66 -17.73
N THR A 295 18.67 9.24 -18.54
CA THR A 295 18.57 8.86 -19.94
C THR A 295 19.92 9.24 -20.49
N ALA A 296 20.73 8.22 -20.79
CA ALA A 296 22.01 8.36 -21.45
C ALA A 296 21.90 9.40 -22.56
N THR A 297 22.55 10.55 -22.36
CA THR A 297 22.85 11.49 -23.43
C THR A 297 23.93 10.84 -24.30
N SER A 298 23.52 9.91 -25.15
CA SER A 298 24.18 9.68 -26.44
C SER A 298 23.42 10.48 -27.49
N ALA A 299 23.46 11.81 -27.36
CA ALA A 299 23.11 12.72 -28.43
C ALA A 299 24.43 13.22 -29.02
N GLU A 300 24.80 12.61 -30.15
CA GLU A 300 25.42 13.28 -31.29
C GLU A 300 26.53 14.30 -30.97
N ALA A 301 27.76 13.79 -30.87
CA ALA A 301 28.92 14.56 -31.28
C ALA A 301 28.92 14.70 -32.82
N LEU A 302 28.01 15.52 -33.34
CA LEU A 302 28.10 16.05 -34.70
C LEU A 302 28.84 17.38 -34.63
N SER A 303 30.16 17.26 -34.71
CA SER A 303 31.10 18.36 -34.95
C SER A 303 30.77 19.03 -36.28
N MET A 304 29.99 20.12 -36.23
CA MET A 304 29.98 21.09 -37.33
C MET A 304 31.19 22.02 -37.19
N THR A 305 32.31 21.60 -37.78
CA THR A 305 33.34 22.52 -38.26
C THR A 305 33.41 22.37 -39.76
N GLY A 306 32.99 23.41 -40.48
CA GLY A 306 32.84 23.39 -41.91
C GLY A 306 34.15 23.18 -42.68
N SER A 307 34.05 22.47 -43.78
CA SER A 307 34.59 22.91 -45.07
C SER A 307 34.02 22.03 -46.18
N LEU A 308 33.72 22.69 -47.30
CA LEU A 308 33.33 22.14 -48.59
C LEU A 308 34.11 20.86 -48.94
N VAL A 309 33.45 19.93 -49.64
CA VAL A 309 33.79 19.52 -51.03
C VAL A 309 33.04 18.24 -51.41
N MET A 310 32.25 18.36 -52.47
CA MET A 310 31.87 17.39 -53.52
C MET A 310 31.30 15.99 -53.17
N LEU A 311 30.20 15.72 -53.88
CA LEU A 311 29.70 14.40 -54.32
C LEU A 311 30.79 13.31 -54.45
N VAL A 312 30.41 12.07 -54.12
CA VAL A 312 30.25 10.94 -55.07
C VAL A 312 29.94 9.64 -54.28
N LEU A 313 28.77 9.05 -54.55
CA LEU A 313 28.42 7.63 -54.31
C LEU A 313 29.28 6.73 -55.21
N PRO A 314 29.66 5.49 -54.82
CA PRO A 314 28.70 4.39 -54.96
C PRO A 314 28.84 3.22 -53.96
N ILE A 315 27.72 2.56 -53.76
CA ILE A 315 27.59 1.15 -53.35
C ILE A 315 27.73 0.30 -54.62
N LEU A 316 28.61 -0.71 -54.64
CA LEU A 316 28.52 -1.94 -55.46
C LEU A 316 29.59 -2.93 -54.92
N VAL A 317 29.23 -4.06 -54.31
CA VAL A 317 28.79 -5.34 -54.92
C VAL A 317 29.97 -6.30 -55.12
N PHE A 318 29.84 -7.44 -54.42
CA PHE A 318 30.30 -8.80 -54.72
C PHE A 318 31.77 -9.22 -54.57
N LEU A 319 31.91 -10.31 -53.81
CA LEU A 319 32.98 -11.30 -53.84
C LEU A 319 33.27 -11.78 -55.27
N GLN A 320 34.55 -11.93 -55.61
CA GLN A 320 35.19 -13.23 -55.92
C GLN A 320 36.64 -12.99 -56.39
N LEU A 321 37.56 -13.83 -55.90
CA LEU A 321 38.70 -14.47 -56.59
C LEU A 321 39.60 -15.10 -55.50
N VAL A 322 39.53 -16.42 -55.31
CA VAL A 322 40.50 -17.38 -55.84
C VAL A 322 41.93 -17.08 -55.37
N TYR A 323 42.31 -17.63 -54.21
CA TYR A 323 43.28 -18.73 -54.07
C TYR A 323 43.22 -19.27 -52.63
#